data_AF-A0A535J9R5-F1
#
_entry.id   AF-A0A535J9R5-F1
#
_cell.length_a   1.000
_cell.length_b   1.000
_cell.length_c   1.000
_cell.angle_alpha   90.00
_cell.angle_beta   90.00
_cell.angle_gamma   90.00
#
_symmetry.space_group_name_H-M   'P 1'
#
loop_
_entity.id
_entity.type
_entity.pdbx_description
1 polymer ?
#
loop_
_entity_poly.entity_id
_entity_poly.type
_entity_poly.pdbx_seq_one_letter_code
_entity_poly.pdbx_strand_id
1 'polypeptide(L)'
;MPSAQANTKWELVLDYASEGVYLAAPGWGMAPPAAGLWLLDPKSGAIRLINDSHIWSKVSGGIAWSIESVTNNGAASYKVYRLDLRTGQTASWYETKTAIRPLSPTPEGGLMTIYGQVGSYHIAVITAPKTYVSLKVPADFKLGDAHMTRPGVWLGLTDGIALYTKAEGIRVMAHSAGYVQGGFGFYEAAGGCW
;
A
#
# COMPACT_ATOMS: atom_id res chain seq x y z
N MET A 1 24.11 17.07 5.10
CA MET A 1 23.06 16.33 4.36
C MET A 1 22.23 17.38 3.61
N PRO A 2 21.96 17.24 2.30
CA PRO A 2 21.22 18.26 1.57
C PRO A 2 19.76 18.24 2.03
N SER A 3 19.28 19.36 2.56
CA SER A 3 17.86 19.62 2.81
C SER A 3 17.19 19.96 1.48
N ALA A 4 16.17 19.21 1.07
CA ALA A 4 15.34 19.59 -0.06
C ALA A 4 14.28 20.61 0.42
N GLN A 5 14.18 21.76 -0.26
CA GLN A 5 13.26 22.84 0.04
C GLN A 5 11.89 22.64 -0.64
N ALA A 6 10.84 23.26 -0.09
CA ALA A 6 9.41 23.05 -0.33
C ALA A 6 8.84 23.21 -1.77
N ASN A 7 9.68 23.34 -2.80
CA ASN A 7 9.23 23.46 -4.21
C ASN A 7 9.36 22.15 -5.00
N THR A 8 9.66 21.05 -4.30
CA THR A 8 9.77 19.70 -4.86
C THR A 8 8.37 19.08 -4.99
N LYS A 9 7.99 18.65 -6.21
CA LYS A 9 6.72 17.93 -6.42
C LYS A 9 6.84 16.50 -5.88
N TRP A 10 6.23 16.27 -4.73
CA TRP A 10 6.02 14.94 -4.17
C TRP A 10 4.76 14.34 -4.81
N GLU A 11 4.86 13.16 -5.41
CA GLU A 11 3.73 12.56 -6.13
C GLU A 11 2.77 11.81 -5.22
N LEU A 12 3.29 11.19 -4.15
CA LEU A 12 2.53 10.21 -3.37
C LEU A 12 2.82 10.36 -1.88
N VAL A 13 1.76 10.59 -1.10
CA VAL A 13 1.75 10.33 0.34
C VAL A 13 1.47 8.84 0.52
N LEU A 14 2.35 8.14 1.22
CA LEU A 14 2.21 6.71 1.46
C LEU A 14 1.46 6.41 2.75
N ASP A 15 1.74 7.16 3.82
CA ASP A 15 1.11 6.99 5.13
C ASP A 15 1.36 8.20 6.04
N TYR A 16 0.52 8.36 7.05
CA TYR A 16 0.67 9.33 8.14
C TYR A 16 1.01 8.60 9.43
N ALA A 17 2.16 8.92 10.02
CA ALA A 17 2.64 8.28 11.24
C ALA A 17 3.04 9.32 12.30
N SER A 18 3.25 8.85 13.53
CA SER A 18 3.60 9.70 14.68
C SER A 18 4.91 10.48 14.49
N GLU A 19 5.83 9.90 13.72
CA GLU A 19 7.15 10.41 13.40
C GLU A 19 7.16 11.34 12.17
N GLY A 20 6.06 11.39 11.40
CA GLY A 20 5.93 12.24 10.22
C GLY A 20 5.10 11.64 9.09
N VAL A 21 5.21 12.24 7.92
CA VAL A 21 4.49 11.80 6.71
C VAL A 21 5.43 11.05 5.80
N TYR A 22 5.10 9.81 5.46
CA TYR A 22 5.88 9.01 4.51
C TYR A 22 5.53 9.40 3.09
N LEU A 23 6.55 9.63 2.28
CA LEU A 23 6.42 10.07 0.89
C LEU A 23 7.15 9.11 -0.05
N ALA A 24 6.60 8.90 -1.23
CA ALA A 24 7.30 8.28 -2.35
C ALA A 24 7.67 9.33 -3.41
N ALA A 25 8.81 9.10 -4.04
CA ALA A 25 9.35 9.94 -5.09
C ALA A 25 9.18 9.29 -6.48
N PRO A 26 9.02 10.11 -7.54
CA PRO A 26 8.71 9.63 -8.90
C PRO A 26 9.81 8.77 -9.53
N GLY A 27 11.07 8.93 -9.08
CA GLY A 27 12.22 8.26 -9.70
C GLY A 27 12.63 8.81 -11.07
N TRP A 28 12.03 9.89 -11.55
CA TRP A 28 12.39 10.53 -12.81
C TRP A 28 13.52 11.56 -12.59
N GLY A 29 14.73 11.09 -12.29
CA GLY A 29 15.95 11.90 -12.27
C GLY A 29 16.90 11.66 -11.09
N MET A 30 18.09 12.26 -11.19
CA MET A 30 19.16 12.25 -10.17
C MET A 30 19.00 13.37 -9.12
N ALA A 31 18.12 14.35 -9.37
CA ALA A 31 17.83 15.43 -8.44
C ALA A 31 16.69 15.02 -7.50
N PRO A 32 16.68 15.49 -6.23
CA PRO A 32 15.56 15.28 -5.35
C PRO A 32 14.24 15.71 -6.01
N PRO A 33 13.20 14.87 -5.90
CA PRO A 33 13.18 13.64 -5.09
C PRO A 33 13.64 12.43 -5.95
N ALA A 34 14.79 11.87 -5.62
CA ALA A 34 15.27 10.60 -6.19
C ALA A 34 14.37 9.44 -5.72
N ALA A 35 14.28 8.36 -6.50
CA ALA A 35 13.47 7.19 -6.16
C ALA A 35 13.78 6.70 -4.73
N GLY A 36 12.74 6.47 -3.95
CA GLY A 36 12.92 5.99 -2.58
C GLY A 36 11.78 6.37 -1.64
N LEU A 37 11.97 6.00 -0.37
CA LEU A 37 11.10 6.29 0.75
C LEU A 37 11.66 7.50 1.49
N TRP A 38 10.81 8.51 1.68
CA TRP A 38 11.16 9.76 2.34
C TRP A 38 10.25 10.01 3.54
N LEU A 39 10.74 10.78 4.50
CA LEU A 39 9.97 11.23 5.66
C LEU A 39 9.98 12.75 5.72
N LEU A 40 8.78 13.33 5.75
CA LEU A 40 8.54 14.73 6.04
C LEU A 40 8.25 14.90 7.54
N ASP A 41 9.02 15.77 8.20
CA ASP A 41 8.70 16.27 9.53
C ASP A 41 7.64 17.39 9.40
N PRO A 42 6.40 17.17 9.88
CA PRO A 42 5.33 18.15 9.75
C PRO A 42 5.56 19.42 10.59
N LYS A 43 6.45 19.39 11.60
CA LYS A 43 6.72 20.57 12.45
C LYS A 43 7.68 21.54 11.78
N SER A 44 8.73 21.02 11.15
CA SER A 44 9.79 21.84 10.54
C SER A 44 9.67 21.97 9.03
N GLY A 45 8.89 21.09 8.38
CA GLY A 45 8.86 20.96 6.93
C GLY A 45 10.11 20.26 6.36
N ALA A 46 11.02 19.77 7.22
CA ALA A 46 12.23 19.10 6.78
C ALA A 46 11.91 17.74 6.17
N ILE A 47 12.59 17.40 5.08
CA ILE A 47 12.42 16.12 4.39
C ILE A 47 13.75 15.38 4.37
N ARG A 48 13.73 14.08 4.71
CA ARG A 48 14.90 13.22 4.67
C ARG A 48 14.62 11.91 3.96
N LEU A 49 15.63 11.39 3.26
CA LEU A 49 15.59 10.06 2.68
C LEU A 49 15.72 9.01 3.80
N ILE A 50 14.89 7.98 3.75
CA ILE A 50 14.98 6.80 4.63
C ILE A 50 15.73 5.68 3.92
N ASN A 51 15.33 5.39 2.67
CA ASN A 51 15.86 4.29 1.89
C ASN A 51 15.60 4.53 0.39
N ASP A 52 16.58 4.25 -0.45
CA ASP A 52 16.55 4.39 -1.91
C ASP A 52 16.78 3.07 -2.67
N SER A 53 16.76 1.94 -1.96
CA SER A 53 17.08 0.64 -2.58
C SER A 53 15.95 0.10 -3.49
N HIS A 54 14.73 0.62 -3.33
CA HIS A 54 13.52 0.19 -4.04
C HIS A 54 12.53 1.34 -4.24
N ILE A 55 11.55 1.13 -5.12
CA ILE A 55 10.41 2.04 -5.29
C ILE A 55 9.31 1.63 -4.29
N TRP A 56 9.26 2.30 -3.15
CA TRP A 56 8.30 2.02 -2.08
C TRP A 56 6.91 2.58 -2.40
N SER A 57 5.86 1.79 -2.13
CA SER A 57 4.49 2.10 -2.57
C SER A 57 3.42 1.97 -1.50
N LYS A 58 3.70 1.30 -0.38
CA LYS A 58 2.83 1.24 0.80
C LYS A 58 3.68 1.28 2.06
N VAL A 59 3.21 1.99 3.07
CA VAL A 59 3.81 2.02 4.42
C VAL A 59 2.70 1.81 5.44
N SER A 60 2.99 1.06 6.50
CA SER A 60 2.17 1.01 7.70
C SER A 60 2.88 0.23 8.80
N GLY A 61 2.64 0.58 10.07
CA GLY A 61 3.04 -0.22 11.22
C GLY A 61 4.55 -0.47 11.30
N GLY A 62 5.37 0.49 10.85
CA GLY A 62 6.83 0.36 10.82
C GLY A 62 7.38 -0.49 9.67
N ILE A 63 6.58 -0.77 8.64
CA ILE A 63 6.96 -1.60 7.49
C ILE A 63 6.68 -0.82 6.21
N ALA A 64 7.62 -0.87 5.26
CA ALA A 64 7.40 -0.40 3.90
C ALA A 64 7.44 -1.56 2.89
N TRP A 65 6.65 -1.44 1.83
CA TRP A 65 6.48 -2.47 0.81
C TRP A 65 6.75 -1.93 -0.60
N SER A 66 7.43 -2.74 -1.40
CA SER A 66 7.65 -2.53 -2.82
C SER A 66 7.21 -3.77 -3.60
N ILE A 67 6.63 -3.58 -4.78
CA ILE A 67 6.39 -4.64 -5.77
C ILE A 67 7.02 -4.19 -7.08
N GLU A 68 8.00 -4.94 -7.56
CA GLU A 68 8.76 -4.60 -8.76
C GLU A 68 8.62 -5.70 -9.81
N SER A 69 8.38 -5.30 -11.06
CA SER A 69 8.43 -6.21 -12.20
C SER A 69 9.88 -6.40 -12.64
N VAL A 70 10.32 -7.64 -12.72
CA VAL A 70 11.63 -8.03 -13.24
C VAL A 70 11.42 -8.85 -14.51
N THR A 71 12.01 -8.40 -15.62
CA THR A 71 11.97 -9.15 -16.89
C THR A 71 13.28 -9.90 -17.06
N ASN A 72 13.23 -11.23 -16.98
CA ASN A 72 14.37 -12.11 -17.22
C ASN A 72 14.08 -13.00 -18.43
N ASN A 73 14.91 -12.90 -19.48
CA ASN A 73 14.79 -13.71 -20.70
C ASN A 73 13.38 -13.68 -21.34
N GLY A 74 12.73 -12.51 -21.31
CA GLY A 74 11.38 -12.31 -21.87
C GLY A 74 10.23 -12.78 -20.97
N ALA A 75 10.51 -13.41 -19.82
CA ALA A 75 9.49 -13.74 -18.82
C ALA A 75 9.47 -12.68 -17.71
N ALA A 76 8.30 -12.09 -17.47
CA ALA A 76 8.09 -11.18 -16.34
C ALA A 76 7.87 -11.98 -15.05
N SER A 77 8.58 -11.61 -13.98
CA SER A 77 8.26 -11.95 -12.60
C SER A 77 8.03 -10.69 -11.79
N TYR A 78 7.32 -10.82 -10.68
CA TYR A 78 7.01 -9.75 -9.75
C TYR A 78 7.60 -10.12 -8.40
N LYS A 79 8.49 -9.27 -7.89
CA LYS A 79 9.14 -9.44 -6.60
C LYS A 79 8.57 -8.47 -5.60
N VAL A 80 8.28 -8.98 -4.41
CA VAL A 80 7.77 -8.21 -3.29
C VAL A 80 8.89 -8.03 -2.28
N TYR A 81 9.22 -6.77 -1.99
CA TYR A 81 10.24 -6.41 -1.01
C TYR A 81 9.58 -5.82 0.24
N ARG A 82 10.16 -6.13 1.38
CA ARG A 82 9.74 -5.63 2.70
C ARG A 82 10.92 -4.92 3.36
N LEU A 83 10.72 -3.67 3.76
CA LEU A 83 11.66 -2.91 4.59
C LEU A 83 11.10 -2.79 6.01
N ASP A 84 11.90 -3.19 6.99
CA ASP A 84 11.65 -2.93 8.40
C ASP A 84 12.22 -1.55 8.76
N LEU A 85 11.34 -0.60 9.10
CA LEU A 85 11.73 0.81 9.31
C LEU A 85 12.49 1.04 10.62
N ARG A 86 12.39 0.11 11.57
CA ARG A 86 13.13 0.20 12.84
C ARG A 86 14.59 -0.21 12.66
N THR A 87 14.85 -1.22 11.84
CA THR A 87 16.18 -1.79 11.64
C THR A 87 16.86 -1.32 10.35
N GLY A 88 16.08 -0.80 9.39
CA GLY A 88 16.55 -0.46 8.05
C GLY A 88 16.78 -1.68 7.15
N GLN A 89 16.44 -2.89 7.60
CA GLN A 89 16.69 -4.11 6.84
C GLN A 89 15.65 -4.34 5.75
N THR A 90 16.13 -4.57 4.53
CA THR A 90 15.31 -4.94 3.37
C THR A 90 15.42 -6.43 3.11
N ALA A 91 14.28 -7.09 2.85
CA ALA A 91 14.22 -8.50 2.48
C ALA A 91 13.31 -8.71 1.26
N SER A 92 13.72 -9.64 0.39
CA SER A 92 12.81 -10.22 -0.61
C SER A 92 11.83 -11.15 0.10
N TRP A 93 10.54 -10.85 -0.03
CA TRP A 93 9.49 -11.48 0.77
C TRP A 93 8.68 -12.51 -0.02
N TYR A 94 8.42 -12.23 -1.30
CA TYR A 94 7.63 -13.10 -2.19
C TYR A 94 8.02 -12.88 -3.66
N GLU A 95 7.85 -13.90 -4.49
CA GLU A 95 8.04 -13.81 -5.94
C GLU A 95 6.94 -14.60 -6.66
N THR A 96 6.41 -14.05 -7.74
CA THR A 96 5.38 -14.69 -8.58
C THR A 96 5.53 -14.31 -10.04
N LYS A 97 4.95 -15.11 -10.94
CA LYS A 97 4.79 -14.76 -12.36
C LYS A 97 3.49 -14.00 -12.63
N THR A 98 2.56 -13.99 -11.68
CA THR A 98 1.29 -13.28 -11.79
C THR A 98 1.50 -11.80 -11.49
N ALA A 99 0.98 -10.93 -12.35
CA ALA A 99 0.99 -9.48 -12.12
C ALA A 99 0.11 -9.11 -10.92
N ILE A 100 0.74 -8.86 -9.79
CA ILE A 100 0.10 -8.43 -8.54
C ILE A 100 0.35 -6.95 -8.30
N ARG A 101 -0.61 -6.27 -7.67
CA ARG A 101 -0.50 -4.88 -7.21
C ARG A 101 -0.70 -4.82 -5.70
N PRO A 102 0.00 -3.91 -4.98
CA PRO A 102 -0.21 -3.75 -3.55
C PRO A 102 -1.56 -3.06 -3.34
N LEU A 103 -2.38 -3.62 -2.45
CA LEU A 103 -3.67 -3.04 -2.09
C LEU A 103 -3.57 -2.34 -0.73
N SER A 104 -3.23 -3.08 0.32
CA SER A 104 -3.05 -2.52 1.67
C SER A 104 -2.12 -3.38 2.53
N PRO A 105 -1.29 -2.80 3.41
CA PRO A 105 -0.69 -3.55 4.52
C PRO A 105 -1.77 -4.18 5.42
N THR A 106 -1.44 -5.22 6.19
CA THR A 106 -2.36 -5.79 7.18
C THR A 106 -1.89 -5.52 8.61
N PRO A 107 -2.80 -5.51 9.61
CA PRO A 107 -2.43 -5.30 11.01
C PRO A 107 -1.40 -6.31 11.56
N GLU A 108 -1.35 -7.51 10.98
CA GLU A 108 -0.41 -8.57 11.34
C GLU A 108 0.96 -8.44 10.66
N GLY A 109 1.19 -7.36 9.92
CA GLY A 109 2.44 -7.10 9.22
C GLY A 109 2.57 -7.82 7.87
N GLY A 110 1.45 -8.22 7.26
CA GLY A 110 1.38 -8.75 5.90
C GLY A 110 1.09 -7.67 4.85
N LEU A 111 0.95 -8.11 3.60
CA LEU A 111 0.55 -7.27 2.47
C LEU A 111 -0.61 -7.91 1.73
N MET A 112 -1.76 -7.22 1.68
CA MET A 112 -2.86 -7.55 0.80
C MET A 112 -2.54 -7.09 -0.62
N THR A 113 -2.77 -7.99 -1.58
CA THR A 113 -2.48 -7.78 -2.99
C THR A 113 -3.71 -8.08 -3.84
N ILE A 114 -3.76 -7.47 -5.01
CA ILE A 114 -4.81 -7.67 -6.00
C ILE A 114 -4.21 -8.04 -7.36
N TYR A 115 -4.87 -8.93 -8.09
CA TYR A 115 -4.59 -9.20 -9.50
C TYR A 115 -5.89 -9.47 -10.26
N GLY A 116 -5.82 -9.53 -11.59
CA GLY A 116 -6.98 -9.64 -12.48
C GLY A 116 -7.45 -8.29 -13.02
N GLN A 117 -8.64 -8.28 -13.61
CA GLN A 117 -9.22 -7.10 -14.27
C GLN A 117 -10.45 -6.61 -13.50
N VAL A 118 -10.92 -5.40 -13.83
CA VAL A 118 -12.16 -4.84 -13.28
C VAL A 118 -13.29 -5.85 -13.47
N GLY A 119 -14.00 -6.20 -12.39
CA GLY A 119 -15.08 -7.19 -12.40
C GLY A 119 -14.63 -8.66 -12.31
N SER A 120 -13.32 -8.93 -12.22
CA SER A 120 -12.74 -10.27 -11.99
C SER A 120 -11.52 -10.19 -11.09
N TYR A 121 -11.64 -9.42 -10.00
CA TYR A 121 -10.56 -9.25 -9.06
C TYR A 121 -10.31 -10.50 -8.24
N HIS A 122 -9.04 -10.83 -8.10
CA HIS A 122 -8.55 -11.80 -7.15
C HIS A 122 -7.77 -11.07 -6.07
N ILE A 123 -8.15 -11.32 -4.82
CA ILE A 123 -7.49 -10.74 -3.65
C ILE A 123 -6.74 -11.86 -2.93
N ALA A 124 -5.56 -11.53 -2.42
CA ALA A 124 -4.76 -12.42 -1.61
C ALA A 124 -3.97 -11.63 -0.56
N VAL A 125 -3.40 -12.35 0.40
CA VAL A 125 -2.52 -11.77 1.41
C VAL A 125 -1.22 -12.53 1.45
N ILE A 126 -0.12 -11.80 1.38
CA ILE A 126 1.21 -12.28 1.72
C ILE A 126 1.36 -12.14 3.24
N THR A 127 1.15 -13.24 3.97
CA THR A 127 1.06 -13.24 5.44
C THR A 127 2.38 -13.49 6.14
N ALA A 128 3.34 -14.08 5.44
CA ALA A 128 4.68 -14.42 5.90
C ALA A 128 5.60 -14.57 4.68
N PRO A 129 6.94 -14.67 4.85
CA PRO A 129 7.84 -14.91 3.73
C PRO A 129 7.37 -16.11 2.91
N LYS A 130 7.32 -15.95 1.59
CA LYS A 130 6.92 -16.98 0.61
C LYS A 130 5.50 -17.55 0.81
N THR A 131 4.69 -16.96 1.69
CA THR A 131 3.37 -17.48 2.06
C THR A 131 2.29 -16.56 1.49
N TYR A 132 1.56 -17.07 0.50
CA TYR A 132 0.52 -16.36 -0.22
C TYR A 132 -0.83 -17.06 -0.03
N VAL A 133 -1.81 -16.34 0.51
CA VAL A 133 -3.13 -16.87 0.84
C VAL A 133 -4.18 -16.17 -0.01
N SER A 134 -4.75 -16.87 -0.99
CA SER A 134 -5.88 -16.38 -1.77
C SER A 134 -7.12 -16.22 -0.89
N LEU A 135 -7.80 -15.09 -1.01
CA LEU A 135 -9.03 -14.80 -0.31
C LEU A 135 -10.23 -15.09 -1.22
N LYS A 136 -11.30 -15.63 -0.63
CA LYS A 136 -12.57 -15.75 -1.31
C LYS A 136 -13.25 -14.39 -1.34
N VAL A 137 -13.69 -13.97 -2.52
CA VAL A 137 -14.49 -12.78 -2.74
C VAL A 137 -15.75 -13.14 -3.54
N PRO A 138 -16.88 -12.44 -3.35
CA PRO A 138 -18.03 -12.55 -4.24
C PRO A 138 -17.65 -12.30 -5.71
N ALA A 139 -18.39 -12.91 -6.65
CA ALA A 139 -18.10 -12.76 -8.08
C ALA A 139 -18.29 -11.33 -8.59
N ASP A 140 -19.18 -10.56 -7.96
CA ASP A 140 -19.51 -9.18 -8.26
C ASP A 140 -18.78 -8.18 -7.34
N PHE A 141 -17.64 -8.56 -6.75
CA PHE A 141 -16.93 -7.72 -5.79
C PHE A 141 -16.35 -6.46 -6.44
N LYS A 142 -17.00 -5.30 -6.22
CA LYS A 142 -16.65 -4.01 -6.82
C LYS A 142 -15.69 -3.22 -5.95
N LEU A 143 -14.47 -3.73 -5.81
CA LEU A 143 -13.43 -3.08 -5.03
C LEU A 143 -13.06 -1.70 -5.61
N GLY A 144 -13.06 -0.67 -4.77
CA GLY A 144 -12.56 0.66 -5.05
C GLY A 144 -11.16 0.89 -4.47
N ASP A 145 -11.02 0.79 -3.14
CA ASP A 145 -9.74 0.95 -2.44
C ASP A 145 -9.69 0.10 -1.16
N ALA A 146 -8.54 0.04 -0.50
CA ALA A 146 -8.40 -0.60 0.79
C ALA A 146 -7.38 0.07 1.71
N HIS A 147 -7.75 0.22 2.98
CA HIS A 147 -6.90 0.85 3.98
C HIS A 147 -6.84 0.02 5.25
N MET A 148 -5.63 -0.09 5.79
CA MET A 148 -5.41 -0.74 7.06
C MET A 148 -5.88 0.17 8.19
N THR A 149 -6.84 -0.29 8.98
CA THR A 149 -7.25 0.36 10.24
C THR A 149 -7.81 -0.71 11.14
N ARG A 150 -7.39 -0.71 12.41
CA ARG A 150 -7.82 -1.73 13.37
C ARG A 150 -9.36 -1.86 13.36
N PRO A 151 -9.90 -3.09 13.38
CA PRO A 151 -9.18 -4.35 13.64
C PRO A 151 -8.56 -5.02 12.40
N GLY A 152 -8.65 -4.44 11.20
CA GLY A 152 -8.37 -5.16 9.96
C GLY A 152 -7.93 -4.30 8.78
N VAL A 153 -8.27 -4.74 7.58
CA VAL A 153 -8.19 -3.94 6.36
C VAL A 153 -9.61 -3.65 5.91
N TRP A 154 -9.98 -2.38 5.87
CA TRP A 154 -11.26 -1.93 5.36
C TRP A 154 -11.18 -1.78 3.85
N LEU A 155 -12.12 -2.41 3.16
CA LEU A 155 -12.23 -2.45 1.70
C LEU A 155 -13.42 -1.57 1.32
N GLY A 156 -13.15 -0.44 0.67
CA GLY A 156 -14.17 0.39 0.07
C GLY A 156 -14.70 -0.30 -1.19
N LEU A 157 -16.01 -0.55 -1.24
CA LEU A 157 -16.68 -1.08 -2.41
C LEU A 157 -17.48 0.05 -3.07
N THR A 158 -17.70 -0.03 -4.37
CA THR A 158 -18.52 1.00 -5.05
C THR A 158 -19.96 1.03 -4.57
N ASP A 159 -20.44 -0.08 -4.00
CA ASP A 159 -21.78 -0.24 -3.43
C ASP A 159 -21.76 -0.60 -1.94
N GLY A 160 -20.67 -0.36 -1.22
CA GLY A 160 -20.63 -0.74 0.20
C GLY A 160 -19.25 -0.70 0.84
N ILE A 161 -19.12 -1.47 1.92
CA ILE A 161 -17.86 -1.59 2.64
C ILE A 161 -17.70 -3.02 3.16
N ALA A 162 -16.48 -3.54 3.08
CA ALA A 162 -16.12 -4.84 3.62
C ALA A 162 -14.93 -4.71 4.58
N LEU A 163 -14.79 -5.69 5.47
CA LEU A 163 -13.70 -5.79 6.42
C LEU A 163 -12.99 -7.12 6.20
N TYR A 164 -11.68 -7.06 6.02
CA TYR A 164 -10.80 -8.21 6.13
C TYR A 164 -10.21 -8.31 7.53
N THR A 165 -10.31 -9.50 8.13
CA THR A 165 -9.47 -9.90 9.27
C THR A 165 -8.79 -11.23 8.97
N LYS A 166 -7.64 -11.50 9.60
CA LYS A 166 -6.97 -12.80 9.42
C LYS A 166 -7.84 -13.98 9.90
N ALA A 167 -8.67 -13.77 10.91
CA ALA A 167 -9.51 -14.82 11.49
C ALA A 167 -10.74 -15.15 10.63
N GLU A 168 -11.39 -14.13 10.07
CA GLU A 168 -12.69 -14.30 9.39
C GLU A 168 -12.60 -14.22 7.85
N GLY A 169 -11.46 -13.78 7.31
CA GLY A 169 -11.36 -13.44 5.90
C GLY A 169 -12.09 -12.15 5.59
N ILE A 170 -12.60 -12.01 4.35
CA ILE A 170 -13.36 -10.84 3.90
C ILE A 170 -14.83 -11.04 4.25
N ARG A 171 -15.39 -10.06 4.97
CA ARG A 171 -16.81 -9.99 5.28
C ARG A 171 -17.38 -8.66 4.78
N VAL A 172 -18.46 -8.71 4.01
CA VAL A 172 -19.21 -7.49 3.66
C VAL A 172 -19.93 -6.99 4.91
N MET A 173 -19.72 -5.72 5.23
CA MET A 173 -20.27 -5.07 6.42
C MET A 173 -21.52 -4.26 6.08
N ALA A 174 -21.59 -3.68 4.87
CA ALA A 174 -22.78 -3.01 4.35
C ALA A 174 -22.83 -3.05 2.81
N HIS A 175 -24.05 -3.13 2.24
CA HIS A 175 -24.35 -3.14 0.79
C HIS A 175 -24.92 -1.81 0.28
N SER A 176 -24.66 -0.73 1.01
CA SER A 176 -24.95 0.64 0.57
C SER A 176 -23.85 1.53 1.08
N ALA A 177 -23.09 2.16 0.17
CA ALA A 177 -22.40 3.38 0.55
C ALA A 177 -23.51 4.37 0.98
N GLY A 178 -23.42 4.94 2.18
CA GLY A 178 -24.32 6.02 2.57
C GLY A 178 -24.23 7.12 1.53
N TYR A 179 -25.22 7.19 0.63
CA TYR A 179 -25.28 8.20 -0.41
C TYR A 179 -25.48 9.56 0.27
N VAL A 180 -24.44 10.41 0.28
CA VAL A 180 -24.62 11.83 0.59
C VAL A 180 -24.98 12.51 -0.72
N GLN A 181 -26.24 12.95 -0.84
CA GLN A 181 -26.72 13.67 -2.02
C GLN A 181 -25.86 14.93 -2.24
N GLY A 182 -25.08 14.94 -3.33
CA GLY A 182 -24.24 16.07 -3.75
C GLY A 182 -22.72 15.87 -3.68
N GLY A 183 -22.23 14.71 -3.20
CA GLY A 183 -20.78 14.42 -3.16
C GLY A 183 -20.32 13.44 -4.23
N PHE A 184 -19.58 13.90 -5.25
CA PHE A 184 -18.65 13.03 -5.98
C PHE A 184 -17.40 12.88 -5.10
N GLY A 185 -17.41 11.90 -4.20
CA GLY A 185 -16.28 11.63 -3.31
C GLY A 185 -15.69 10.27 -3.61
N PHE A 186 -14.45 10.23 -4.09
CA PHE A 186 -13.59 9.08 -3.85
C PHE A 186 -13.53 8.92 -2.33
N TYR A 187 -14.04 7.81 -1.80
CA TYR A 187 -13.87 7.50 -0.39
C TYR A 187 -12.44 7.03 -0.20
N GLU A 188 -11.51 7.95 0.03
CA GLU A 188 -10.26 7.60 0.70
C GLU A 188 -10.66 7.18 2.11
N ALA A 189 -10.50 5.90 2.45
CA ALA A 189 -10.64 5.50 3.84
C ALA A 189 -9.37 6.01 4.54
N ALA A 190 -9.39 7.27 4.95
CA ALA A 190 -8.32 7.84 5.74
C ALA A 190 -8.21 7.01 7.03
N GLY A 191 -7.14 6.22 7.13
CA GLY A 191 -6.76 5.53 8.34
C GLY A 191 -6.29 6.54 9.37
N GLY A 192 -7.24 7.19 10.05
CA GLY A 192 -6.98 8.09 11.16
C GLY A 192 -6.79 7.31 12.46
N CYS A 193 -5.77 7.68 13.23
CA CYS A 193 -5.51 7.14 14.56
C CYS A 193 -6.70 7.38 15.51
N TRP A 194 -7.02 6.37 16.34
CA TRP A 194 -7.65 6.55 17.64
C TRP A 194 -6.64 6.13 18.71
#